data_AF-A0A091BIH7-F1
#
_entry.id   AF-A0A091BIH7-F1
#
_cell.length_a   1.000
_cell.length_b   1.000
_cell.length_c   1.000
_cell.angle_alpha   90.00
_cell.angle_beta   90.00
_cell.angle_gamma   90.00
#
_symmetry.space_group_name_H-M   'P 1'
#
loop_
_entity.id
_entity.type
_entity.pdbx_description
1 polymer ?
#
loop_
_entity_poly.entity_id
_entity_poly.type
_entity_poly.pdbx_seq_one_letter_code
_entity_poly.pdbx_strand_id
1 'polypeptide(L)'
;MVGMLLVGSMAAANSFREMPLEERVVESELVVVADFVAPASCPEDSGRWCADGRYMATFRVRNSLKGEVQDGEIVVQCRTNVPEGSPEACDPGRYILFLERSRAGHWIIVGGPYGALNIR
;
A
#
# COMPACT_ATOMS: atom_id res chain seq x y z
N MET A 1 -39.33 1.56 -39.04
CA MET A 1 -39.40 2.10 -37.66
C MET A 1 -39.35 0.92 -36.69
N VAL A 2 -38.14 0.56 -36.25
CA VAL A 2 -37.80 -0.32 -35.12
C VAL A 2 -36.35 0.12 -34.83
N GLY A 3 -35.93 0.61 -33.68
CA GLY A 3 -36.30 0.26 -32.32
C GLY A 3 -35.01 -0.09 -31.59
N MET A 4 -34.24 0.95 -31.28
CA MET A 4 -33.17 1.09 -30.27
C MET A 4 -32.76 -0.18 -29.49
N LEU A 5 -31.48 -0.57 -29.62
CA LEU A 5 -30.74 -1.24 -28.55
C LEU A 5 -29.35 -0.58 -28.46
N LEU A 6 -29.29 0.52 -27.72
CA LEU A 6 -28.04 1.03 -27.18
C LEU A 6 -27.59 0.03 -26.13
N VAL A 7 -26.71 -0.89 -26.52
CA VAL A 7 -25.89 -1.63 -25.57
C VAL A 7 -24.90 -0.61 -25.02
N GLY A 8 -25.34 0.11 -23.98
CA GLY A 8 -24.48 0.88 -23.12
C GLY A 8 -23.60 -0.10 -22.37
N SER A 9 -22.50 -0.51 -23.00
CA SER A 9 -21.35 -1.05 -22.29
C SER A 9 -20.92 0.03 -21.31
N MET A 10 -21.36 -0.08 -20.07
CA MET A 10 -20.73 0.60 -18.94
C MET A 10 -19.32 0.03 -18.90
N ALA A 11 -18.42 0.63 -19.68
CA ALA A 11 -17.00 0.50 -19.47
C ALA A 11 -16.81 0.75 -17.98
N ALA A 12 -16.31 -0.27 -17.26
CA ALA A 12 -15.84 -0.11 -15.91
C ALA A 12 -14.82 1.01 -15.96
N ALA A 13 -15.27 2.23 -15.67
CA ALA A 13 -14.40 3.35 -15.48
C ALA A 13 -13.49 2.90 -14.37
N ASN A 14 -12.20 2.77 -14.69
CA ASN A 14 -11.12 2.72 -13.72
C ASN A 14 -11.10 4.05 -12.97
N SER A 15 -12.15 4.35 -12.22
CA SER A 15 -12.08 5.26 -11.11
C SER A 15 -11.23 4.53 -10.10
N PHE A 16 -9.92 4.80 -10.20
CA PHE A 16 -8.97 4.60 -9.13
C PHE A 16 -9.50 5.40 -7.93
N ARG A 17 -10.45 4.80 -7.21
CA ARG A 17 -11.13 5.43 -6.10
C ARG A 17 -10.24 5.18 -4.90
N GLU A 18 -9.63 6.26 -4.45
CA GLU A 18 -8.85 6.23 -3.23
C GLU A 18 -9.75 5.76 -2.08
N MET A 19 -9.30 4.74 -1.36
CA MET A 19 -10.02 4.17 -0.23
C MET A 19 -10.14 5.23 0.88
N PRO A 20 -11.34 5.49 1.44
CA PRO A 20 -11.53 6.38 2.57
C PRO A 20 -10.69 5.98 3.79
N LEU A 21 -10.32 6.96 4.62
CA LEU A 21 -9.44 6.73 5.77
C LEU A 21 -10.03 5.72 6.75
N GLU A 22 -11.33 5.81 7.00
CA GLU A 22 -12.06 4.94 7.92
C GLU A 22 -12.01 3.49 7.45
N GLU A 23 -12.18 3.28 6.15
CA GLU A 23 -12.12 1.96 5.52
C GLU A 23 -10.70 1.38 5.62
N ARG A 24 -9.66 2.20 5.40
CA ARG A 24 -8.27 1.76 5.60
C ARG A 24 -8.01 1.32 7.03
N VAL A 25 -8.50 2.08 8.03
CA VAL A 25 -8.34 1.73 9.45
C VAL A 25 -9.04 0.41 9.77
N VAL A 26 -10.22 0.17 9.21
CA VAL A 26 -10.98 -1.07 9.43
C VAL A 26 -10.22 -2.27 8.85
N GLU A 27 -9.81 -2.18 7.58
CA GLU A 27 -9.15 -3.27 6.85
C GLU A 27 -7.71 -3.52 7.31
N SER A 28 -7.06 -2.55 7.96
CA SER A 28 -5.69 -2.72 8.47
C SER A 28 -5.66 -3.61 9.71
N GLU A 29 -4.75 -4.57 9.74
CA GLU A 29 -4.39 -5.28 10.97
C GLU A 29 -3.50 -4.41 11.87
N LEU A 30 -2.65 -3.58 11.25
CA LEU A 30 -1.69 -2.73 11.92
C LEU A 30 -1.74 -1.30 11.35
N VAL A 31 -1.79 -0.31 12.23
CA VAL A 31 -1.69 1.12 11.86
C VAL A 31 -0.59 1.75 12.70
N VAL A 32 0.45 2.27 12.04
CA VAL A 32 1.64 2.78 12.73
C VAL A 32 2.08 4.13 12.21
N VAL A 33 2.68 4.92 13.10
CA VAL A 33 3.49 6.07 12.72
C VAL A 33 4.94 5.59 12.62
N ALA A 34 5.57 5.76 11.47
CA ALA A 34 6.91 5.25 11.23
C ALA A 34 7.76 6.20 10.38
N ASP A 35 9.07 6.21 10.63
CA ASP A 35 10.05 6.95 9.84
C ASP A 35 10.61 6.01 8.75
N PHE A 36 10.68 6.49 7.51
CA PHE A 36 11.38 5.78 6.43
C PHE A 36 12.87 5.64 6.78
N VAL A 37 13.41 4.43 6.64
CA VAL A 37 14.82 4.15 6.89
C VAL A 37 15.57 4.02 5.58
N ALA A 38 15.16 3.05 4.76
CA ALA A 38 15.81 2.76 3.48
C ALA A 38 14.90 1.89 2.60
N PRO A 39 15.12 1.89 1.28
CA PRO A 39 14.61 0.82 0.42
C PRO A 39 15.14 -0.53 0.91
N ALA A 40 14.28 -1.54 0.91
CA ALA A 40 14.65 -2.90 1.28
C ALA A 40 14.83 -3.75 0.02
N SER A 41 15.89 -4.55 -0.01
CA SER A 41 16.11 -5.51 -1.10
C SER A 41 15.05 -6.60 -1.05
N CYS A 42 14.50 -6.90 -2.21
CA CYS A 42 13.67 -8.08 -2.38
C CYS A 42 14.47 -9.36 -2.08
N PRO A 43 13.97 -10.26 -1.21
CA PRO A 43 14.59 -11.56 -0.99
C PRO A 43 14.68 -12.34 -2.31
N GLU A 44 15.78 -13.05 -2.58
CA GLU A 44 15.97 -13.81 -3.83
C GLU A 44 14.86 -14.87 -4.05
N ASP A 45 14.29 -15.40 -2.97
CA ASP A 45 13.20 -16.38 -2.99
C ASP A 45 11.79 -15.80 -3.19
N SER A 46 11.67 -14.47 -3.37
CA SER A 46 10.37 -13.79 -3.52
C SER A 46 9.72 -14.00 -4.90
N GLY A 47 10.38 -14.73 -5.82
CA GLY A 47 9.81 -15.10 -7.13
C GLY A 47 9.34 -13.89 -7.95
N ARG A 48 8.17 -14.00 -8.60
CA ARG A 48 7.57 -12.92 -9.44
C ARG A 48 7.25 -11.64 -8.65
N TRP A 49 7.29 -11.65 -7.33
CA TRP A 49 6.77 -10.54 -6.52
C TRP A 49 7.62 -9.28 -6.61
N CYS A 50 8.90 -9.40 -6.99
CA CYS A 50 9.78 -8.26 -7.23
C CYS A 50 10.12 -8.03 -8.70
N ALA A 51 9.84 -9.01 -9.56
CA ALA A 51 9.95 -8.86 -11.01
C ALA A 51 8.84 -7.96 -11.59
N ASP A 52 7.69 -7.87 -10.91
CA ASP A 52 6.51 -7.13 -11.38
C ASP A 52 6.45 -5.66 -10.89
N GLY A 53 7.56 -5.08 -10.41
CA GLY A 53 7.61 -3.67 -9.99
C GLY A 53 6.99 -3.38 -8.62
N ARG A 54 6.93 -4.37 -7.71
CA ARG A 54 6.55 -4.17 -6.31
C ARG A 54 7.80 -3.93 -5.46
N TYR A 55 7.85 -2.78 -4.79
CA TYR A 55 9.00 -2.36 -4.00
C TYR A 55 8.82 -2.71 -2.51
N MET A 56 9.92 -2.94 -1.80
CA MET A 56 9.92 -3.09 -0.34
C MET A 56 10.70 -1.94 0.30
N ALA A 57 10.29 -1.52 1.49
CA ALA A 57 10.98 -0.49 2.26
C ALA A 57 10.98 -0.84 3.75
N THR A 58 12.07 -0.46 4.43
CA THR A 58 12.20 -0.58 5.88
C THR A 58 11.76 0.72 6.53
N PHE A 59 10.90 0.58 7.54
CA PHE A 59 10.40 1.68 8.35
C PHE A 59 10.70 1.44 9.82
N ARG A 60 11.09 2.49 10.53
CA ARG A 60 11.26 2.48 11.99
C ARG A 60 9.98 2.96 12.65
N VAL A 61 9.33 2.07 13.40
CA VAL A 61 8.08 2.37 14.09
C VAL A 61 8.34 3.31 15.26
N ARG A 62 7.58 4.41 15.30
CA ARG A 62 7.60 5.40 16.38
C ARG A 62 6.44 5.21 17.34
N ASN A 63 5.28 4.88 16.80
CA ASN A 63 4.07 4.66 17.57
C ASN A 63 3.17 3.67 16.85
N SER A 64 2.41 2.89 17.62
CA SER A 64 1.32 2.06 17.10
C SER A 64 -0.02 2.71 17.45
N LEU A 65 -0.85 2.95 16.42
CA LEU A 65 -2.20 3.47 16.56
C LEU A 65 -3.23 2.33 16.59
N LYS A 66 -2.91 1.18 15.97
CA LYS A 66 -3.71 -0.05 15.97
C LYS A 66 -2.77 -1.24 15.82
N GLY A 67 -3.02 -2.31 16.57
CA GLY A 67 -2.19 -3.51 16.57
C GLY A 67 -0.92 -3.37 17.41
N GLU A 68 -0.22 -4.47 17.63
CA GLU A 68 1.04 -4.49 18.38
C GLU A 68 2.21 -4.73 17.43
N VAL A 69 3.31 -4.03 17.71
CA VAL A 69 4.57 -4.16 16.99
C VAL A 69 5.60 -4.70 17.97
N GLN A 70 6.14 -5.89 17.67
CA GLN A 70 7.16 -6.53 18.51
C GLN A 70 8.54 -5.93 18.29
N ASP A 71 8.85 -5.56 17.05
CA ASP A 71 10.17 -5.06 16.64
C ASP A 71 10.07 -3.60 16.19
N GLY A 72 10.96 -2.74 16.69
CA GLY A 72 10.96 -1.31 16.37
C GLY A 72 11.18 -0.97 14.89
N GLU A 73 11.43 -1.96 14.02
CA GLU A 73 11.51 -1.81 12.58
C GLU A 73 10.63 -2.85 11.88
N ILE A 74 9.99 -2.42 10.79
CA ILE A 74 9.14 -3.27 9.96
C ILE A 74 9.54 -3.14 8.49
N VAL A 75 9.44 -4.23 7.76
CA VAL A 75 9.61 -4.23 6.30
C VAL A 75 8.23 -4.30 5.66
N VAL A 76 7.93 -3.30 4.83
CA VAL A 76 6.63 -3.12 4.20
C VAL A 76 6.76 -3.29 2.70
N GLN A 77 5.84 -4.04 2.11
CA GLN A 77 5.70 -4.19 0.66
C GLN A 77 4.72 -3.14 0.12
N CYS A 78 5.20 -2.33 -0.80
CA CYS A 78 4.42 -1.36 -1.57
C CYS A 78 3.81 -2.08 -2.79
N ARG A 79 2.47 -2.19 -2.83
CA ARG A 79 1.76 -2.69 -4.02
C ARG A 79 1.63 -1.54 -5.03
N THR A 80 2.60 -1.39 -5.93
CA THR A 80 2.52 -0.43 -7.04
C THR A 80 2.44 -1.17 -8.37
N ASN A 81 1.22 -1.42 -8.87
CA ASN A 81 1.01 -1.89 -10.25
C ASN A 81 0.84 -0.71 -11.23
N VAL A 82 0.87 0.51 -10.69
CA VAL A 82 0.80 1.78 -11.41
C VAL A 82 2.22 2.34 -11.32
N PRO A 83 2.84 2.77 -12.43
CA PRO A 83 4.04 3.60 -12.36
C PRO A 83 3.70 4.75 -11.41
N GLU A 84 4.38 4.83 -10.27
CA GLU A 84 4.11 5.81 -9.23
C GLU A 84 4.00 7.20 -9.85
N GLY A 85 2.77 7.69 -10.02
CA GLY A 85 2.49 9.06 -10.42
C GLY A 85 2.77 10.05 -9.29
N SER A 86 3.00 9.54 -8.08
CA SER A 86 3.52 10.29 -6.94
C SER A 86 4.78 9.57 -6.42
N PRO A 87 5.99 10.09 -6.70
CA PRO A 87 7.24 9.54 -6.20
C PRO A 87 7.40 9.63 -4.66
N GLU A 88 6.41 10.18 -3.95
CA GLU A 88 6.51 10.53 -2.53
C GLU A 88 6.24 9.36 -1.56
N ALA A 89 5.73 8.21 -2.03
CA ALA A 89 5.50 7.04 -1.18
C ALA A 89 6.81 6.33 -0.79
N CYS A 90 7.88 6.58 -1.54
CA CYS A 90 9.25 6.11 -1.26
C CYS A 90 10.21 7.26 -0.90
N ASP A 91 9.70 8.47 -0.66
CA ASP A 91 10.52 9.58 -0.20
C ASP A 91 10.98 9.34 1.25
N PRO A 92 12.17 9.83 1.64
CA PRO A 92 12.51 9.96 3.03
C PRO A 92 11.49 10.85 3.76
N GLY A 93 10.90 10.33 4.83
CA GLY A 93 9.86 11.04 5.57
C GLY A 93 9.26 10.24 6.72
N ARG A 94 8.27 10.84 7.37
CA ARG A 94 7.45 10.18 8.39
C ARG A 94 6.09 9.88 7.82
N TYR A 95 5.59 8.68 8.08
CA TYR A 95 4.36 8.17 7.49
C TYR A 95 3.42 7.60 8.54
N ILE A 96 2.12 7.71 8.29
CA ILE A 96 1.12 6.81 8.85
C ILE A 96 0.93 5.67 7.85
N LEU A 97 1.21 4.45 8.28
CA LEU A 97 1.11 3.24 7.46
C LEU A 97 -0.12 2.44 7.87
N PHE A 98 -0.90 2.04 6.87
CA PHE A 98 -2.08 1.17 7.00
C PHE A 98 -1.71 -0.20 6.44
N LEU A 99 -1.61 -1.23 7.30
CA LEU A 99 -0.94 -2.48 6.97
C LEU A 99 -1.84 -3.70 7.21
N GLU A 100 -1.85 -4.60 6.24
CA GLU A 100 -2.41 -5.97 6.33
C GLU A 100 -1.28 -7.00 6.25
N ARG A 101 -1.50 -8.20 6.78
CA ARG A 101 -0.54 -9.29 6.66
C ARG A 101 -0.84 -10.13 5.43
N SER A 102 0.16 -10.29 4.57
CA SER A 102 0.06 -11.19 3.43
C SER A 102 -0.02 -12.65 3.89
N ARG A 103 -0.49 -13.54 3.00
CA ARG A 103 -0.46 -15.00 3.25
C ARG A 103 0.94 -15.54 3.51
N ALA A 104 1.99 -14.85 3.03
CA ALA A 104 3.39 -15.19 3.29
C ALA A 104 3.96 -14.50 4.54
N GLY A 105 3.15 -13.75 5.29
CA GLY A 105 3.56 -13.12 6.54
C GLY A 105 4.21 -11.73 6.40
N HIS A 106 4.24 -11.15 5.20
CA HIS A 106 4.78 -9.81 4.96
C HIS A 106 3.74 -8.73 5.23
N TRP A 107 4.17 -7.56 5.71
CA TRP A 107 3.31 -6.39 5.80
C TRP A 107 3.09 -5.78 4.42
N ILE A 108 1.83 -5.50 4.09
CA ILE A 108 1.43 -4.90 2.82
C ILE A 108 0.57 -3.68 3.10
N ILE A 109 0.77 -2.62 2.32
CA ILE A 109 -0.04 -1.40 2.37
C ILE A 109 -1.49 -1.66 1.92
N VAL A 110 -2.45 -1.31 2.78
CA VAL A 110 -3.89 -1.32 2.51
C VAL A 110 -4.27 -0.11 1.65
N GLY A 111 -5.08 -0.32 0.61
CA GLY A 111 -5.57 0.78 -0.25
C GLY A 111 -4.63 1.19 -1.39
N GLY A 112 -3.57 0.44 -1.67
CA GLY A 112 -2.67 0.66 -2.82
C GLY A 112 -1.60 1.75 -2.57
N PRO A 113 -1.06 2.39 -3.63
CA PRO A 113 0.08 3.32 -3.52
C PRO A 113 -0.17 4.55 -2.63
N TYR A 114 -1.43 4.85 -2.30
CA TYR A 114 -1.81 5.96 -1.43
C TYR A 114 -2.06 5.54 0.02
N GLY A 115 -1.89 4.26 0.35
CA GLY A 115 -2.10 3.73 1.70
C GLY A 115 -1.01 4.08 2.71
N ALA A 116 -0.03 4.88 2.33
CA ALA A 116 0.87 5.56 3.26
C ALA A 116 0.55 7.06 3.23
N LEU A 117 0.28 7.65 4.39
CA LEU A 117 0.08 9.09 4.50
C LEU A 117 1.39 9.73 4.97
N ASN A 118 2.02 10.53 4.12
CA ASN A 118 3.17 11.32 4.53
C ASN A 118 2.70 12.42 5.49
N ILE A 119 3.31 12.50 6.67
CA ILE A 119 3.01 13.48 7.71
C ILE A 119 4.22 14.36 8.03
N ARG A 120 5.11 14.55 7.04
CA ARG A 120 6.29 15.45 7.04
C ARG A 120 6.22 16.56 8.11
#